data_AF-A0A7Z9PW71-F1
#
_entry.id   AF-A0A7Z9PW71-F1
#
_cell.length_a   1.000
_cell.length_b   1.000
_cell.length_c   1.000
_cell.angle_alpha   90.00
_cell.angle_beta   90.00
_cell.angle_gamma   90.00
#
_symmetry.space_group_name_H-M   'P 1'
#
loop_
_entity.id
_entity.type
_entity.pdbx_description
1 polymer ?
#
loop_
_entity_poly.entity_id
_entity_poly.type
_entity_poly.pdbx_seq_one_letter_code
_entity_poly.pdbx_strand_id
1 'polypeptide(L)'
;MSVSRRDFLRIGSLAAAAVATGCGGGSNSFSPVLTDFGPPAAGMIQPPELRSTGGRLVTTFNISYADVTVTTPVGNRRARLRTWNGFLGGPTLRVKPGDQLTVQLHNNLPPNTDPVPPDHNTPHHFNTINLHTHGLHVSPDQDNVLINIEPGTS
;
A
#
# COMPACT_ATOMS: atom_id res chain seq x y z
N MET A 1 7.62 -0.17 50.36
CA MET A 1 6.69 0.74 49.67
C MET A 1 6.36 0.12 48.32
N SER A 2 5.13 -0.37 48.11
CA SER A 2 4.71 -0.94 46.83
C SER A 2 4.05 0.15 45.98
N VAL A 3 4.68 0.53 44.87
CA VAL A 3 4.10 1.47 43.90
C VAL A 3 3.21 0.69 42.95
N SER A 4 1.94 1.09 42.81
CA SER A 4 1.03 0.44 41.86
C SER A 4 1.33 0.86 40.42
N ARG A 5 1.01 0.01 39.43
CA ARG A 5 1.17 0.34 37.99
C ARG A 5 0.48 1.66 37.61
N ARG A 6 -0.60 2.04 38.30
CA ARG A 6 -1.32 3.30 38.05
C ARG A 6 -0.57 4.52 38.57
N ASP A 7 0.18 4.38 39.67
CA ASP A 7 0.98 5.46 40.24
C ASP A 7 2.24 5.73 39.41
N PHE A 8 2.86 4.67 38.87
CA PHE A 8 3.99 4.78 37.94
C PHE A 8 3.62 5.56 36.66
N LEU A 9 2.44 5.33 36.10
CA LEU A 9 1.99 6.02 34.88
C LEU A 9 1.70 7.50 35.10
N ARG A 10 1.19 7.88 36.29
CA ARG A 10 0.94 9.30 36.63
C ARG A 10 2.22 10.09 36.85
N ILE A 11 3.23 9.46 37.46
CA ILE A 11 4.54 10.07 37.67
C ILE A 11 5.29 10.21 36.34
N GLY A 12 5.15 9.25 35.42
CA GLY A 12 5.76 9.31 34.09
C GLY A 12 5.29 10.49 33.23
N SER A 13 4.04 10.94 33.36
CA SER A 13 3.49 12.08 32.61
C SER A 13 3.98 13.46 33.07
N LEU A 14 4.68 13.56 34.20
CA LEU A 14 5.14 14.84 34.77
C LEU A 14 6.67 15.08 34.64
N ALA A 15 7.43 14.13 34.11
CA ALA A 15 8.90 14.20 34.02
C ALA A 15 9.45 14.49 32.61
N ALA A 16 8.68 15.16 31.75
CA ALA A 16 9.11 15.55 30.40
C ALA A 16 9.26 17.07 30.22
N ALA A 17 9.57 17.80 31.30
CA ALA A 17 9.78 19.25 31.25
C ALA A 17 11.09 19.63 31.96
N ALA A 18 12.21 19.45 31.26
CA ALA A 18 13.43 20.28 31.32
C ALA A 18 14.63 19.49 30.79
N VAL A 19 15.09 19.79 29.56
CA VAL A 19 16.50 19.59 29.20
C VAL A 19 17.00 20.83 28.47
N ALA A 20 18.11 21.34 29.00
CA ALA A 20 18.78 22.58 28.70
C ALA A 20 19.26 22.70 27.24
N THR A 21 19.24 23.93 26.75
CA THR A 21 19.83 24.37 25.48
C THR A 21 21.35 24.13 25.50
N GLY A 22 21.82 23.18 24.70
CA GLY A 22 23.24 22.93 24.43
C GLY A 22 23.50 22.95 22.93
N CYS A 23 24.38 23.83 22.47
CA CYS A 23 24.80 23.93 21.08
C CYS A 23 25.69 22.72 20.73
N GLY A 24 25.19 21.82 19.88
CA GLY A 24 25.97 20.74 19.26
C GLY A 24 25.26 19.38 19.31
N GLY A 25 24.79 18.92 18.15
CA GLY A 25 24.22 17.57 17.97
C GLY A 25 22.79 17.57 17.44
N GLY A 26 22.62 17.69 16.12
CA GLY A 26 21.32 17.58 15.46
C GLY A 26 20.87 16.13 15.35
N SER A 27 20.36 15.59 16.45
CA SER A 27 19.61 14.34 16.51
C SER A 27 18.32 14.50 15.71
N ASN A 28 17.95 13.51 14.89
CA ASN A 28 16.75 13.52 14.06
C ASN A 28 15.48 13.57 14.93
N SER A 29 15.01 14.78 15.23
CA SER A 29 13.69 15.01 15.78
C SER A 29 12.65 14.87 14.67
N PHE A 30 12.12 13.67 14.49
CA PHE A 30 10.84 13.50 13.81
C PHE A 30 9.75 14.14 14.68
N SER A 31 9.53 15.45 14.53
CA SER A 31 8.24 16.02 14.90
C SER A 31 7.20 15.39 13.97
N PRO A 32 6.15 14.71 14.49
CA PRO A 32 4.98 14.44 13.69
C PRO A 32 4.28 15.78 13.57
N VAL A 33 4.76 16.61 12.65
CA VAL A 33 3.95 17.66 12.10
C VAL A 33 2.85 16.91 11.35
N LEU A 34 1.76 16.61 12.05
CA LEU A 34 0.45 16.47 11.46
C LEU A 34 0.07 17.86 10.93
N THR A 35 0.81 18.34 9.93
CA THR A 35 0.22 19.25 8.95
C THR A 35 -0.80 18.39 8.26
N ASP A 36 -2.05 18.60 8.64
CA ASP A 36 -3.16 18.62 7.73
C ASP A 36 -2.62 19.00 6.35
N PHE A 37 -2.32 17.99 5.53
CA PHE A 37 -2.04 18.21 4.12
C PHE A 37 -3.36 18.76 3.64
N GLY A 38 -3.45 20.09 3.54
CA GLY A 38 -4.64 20.77 3.07
C GLY A 38 -5.15 20.07 1.81
N PRO A 39 -6.43 20.26 1.46
CA PRO A 39 -7.09 19.50 0.40
C PRO A 39 -6.17 19.36 -0.81
N PRO A 40 -6.03 18.15 -1.39
CA PRO A 40 -5.08 17.88 -2.47
C PRO A 40 -5.10 19.02 -3.48
N ALA A 41 -3.92 19.54 -3.84
CA ALA A 41 -3.82 20.65 -4.77
C ALA A 41 -4.67 20.37 -6.02
N ALA A 42 -5.44 21.37 -6.47
CA ALA A 42 -6.32 21.22 -7.62
C ALA A 42 -5.53 20.66 -8.81
N GLY A 43 -5.94 19.48 -9.32
CA GLY A 43 -5.24 18.74 -10.38
C GLY A 43 -4.50 17.47 -9.93
N MET A 44 -4.37 17.22 -8.61
CA MET A 44 -3.85 15.96 -8.08
C MET A 44 -4.99 14.93 -7.93
N ILE A 45 -5.19 14.13 -8.98
CA ILE A 45 -6.22 13.08 -8.98
C ILE A 45 -5.80 11.97 -8.02
N GLN A 46 -6.59 11.77 -6.96
CA GLN A 46 -6.41 10.65 -6.05
C GLN A 46 -7.02 9.37 -6.65
N PRO A 47 -6.44 8.19 -6.36
CA PRO A 47 -7.11 6.93 -6.68
C PRO A 47 -8.47 6.85 -5.99
N PRO A 48 -9.46 6.15 -6.58
CA PRO A 48 -10.70 5.82 -5.89
C PRO A 48 -10.42 5.13 -4.56
N GLU A 49 -11.20 5.42 -3.54
CA GLU A 49 -11.04 4.82 -2.22
C GLU A 49 -12.19 3.85 -1.94
N LEU A 50 -11.86 2.61 -1.56
CA LEU A 50 -12.81 1.59 -1.16
C LEU A 50 -12.76 1.41 0.36
N ARG A 51 -13.90 1.57 1.02
CA ARG A 51 -13.99 1.56 2.49
C ARG A 51 -14.72 0.33 2.99
N SER A 52 -14.25 -0.23 4.10
CA SER A 52 -15.00 -1.26 4.82
C SER A 52 -16.36 -0.73 5.31
N THR A 53 -17.36 -1.61 5.31
CA THR A 53 -18.69 -1.37 5.87
C THR A 53 -19.07 -2.55 6.76
N GLY A 54 -19.55 -2.27 7.97
CA GLY A 54 -19.93 -3.33 8.92
C GLY A 54 -18.77 -4.27 9.31
N GLY A 55 -17.53 -3.77 9.37
CA GLY A 55 -16.37 -4.58 9.74
C GLY A 55 -15.77 -5.40 8.59
N ARG A 56 -16.20 -5.17 7.34
CA ARG A 56 -15.73 -5.96 6.18
C ARG A 56 -15.52 -5.10 4.95
N LEU A 57 -14.48 -5.40 4.18
CA LEU A 57 -14.27 -4.92 2.82
C LEU A 57 -14.15 -6.13 1.91
N VAL A 58 -15.09 -6.30 0.98
CA VAL A 58 -15.01 -7.30 -0.10
C VAL A 58 -14.84 -6.55 -1.40
N THR A 59 -13.82 -6.89 -2.17
CA THR A 59 -13.57 -6.25 -3.45
C THR A 59 -12.96 -7.21 -4.46
N THR A 60 -13.04 -6.80 -5.72
CA THR A 60 -12.54 -7.54 -6.86
C THR A 60 -11.59 -6.63 -7.64
N PHE A 61 -10.40 -7.15 -7.90
CA PHE A 61 -9.41 -6.50 -8.75
C PHE A 61 -9.35 -7.21 -10.09
N ASN A 62 -9.72 -6.48 -11.14
CA ASN A 62 -9.57 -6.88 -12.52
C ASN A 62 -8.26 -6.29 -13.05
N ILE A 63 -7.27 -7.16 -13.24
CA ILE A 63 -5.98 -6.76 -13.78
C ILE A 63 -6.06 -6.90 -15.29
N SER A 64 -5.93 -5.78 -16.00
CA SER A 64 -6.01 -5.73 -17.46
C SER A 64 -5.20 -4.58 -18.02
N TYR A 65 -4.90 -4.62 -19.32
CA TYR A 65 -4.37 -3.46 -20.02
C TYR A 65 -5.43 -2.37 -20.17
N ALA A 66 -5.06 -1.13 -19.91
CA ALA A 66 -5.86 0.05 -20.23
C ALA A 66 -4.98 1.15 -20.84
N ASP A 67 -5.57 1.96 -21.72
CA ASP A 67 -4.94 3.18 -22.21
C ASP A 67 -5.07 4.26 -21.13
N VAL A 68 -3.93 4.74 -20.67
CA VAL A 68 -3.82 5.71 -19.58
C VAL A 68 -2.98 6.90 -20.02
N THR A 69 -3.34 8.09 -19.53
CA THR A 69 -2.56 9.31 -19.74
C THR A 69 -1.75 9.58 -18.49
N VAL A 70 -0.42 9.54 -18.61
CA VAL A 70 0.52 9.87 -17.55
C VAL A 70 0.96 11.32 -17.75
N THR A 71 0.67 12.16 -16.76
CA THR A 71 1.14 13.54 -16.71
C THR A 71 2.58 13.58 -16.21
N THR A 72 3.48 14.20 -16.96
CA THR A 72 4.90 14.36 -16.60
C THR A 72 5.29 15.84 -16.65
N PRO A 73 6.44 16.26 -16.06
CA PRO A 73 6.93 17.64 -16.16
C PRO A 73 7.16 18.11 -17.61
N VAL A 74 7.33 17.19 -18.56
CA VAL A 74 7.53 17.47 -20.00
C VAL A 74 6.26 17.19 -20.83
N GLY A 75 5.10 17.24 -20.17
CA GLY A 75 3.78 17.09 -20.77
C GLY A 75 3.17 15.70 -20.61
N ASN A 76 1.97 15.54 -21.17
CA ASN A 76 1.21 14.30 -21.08
C ASN A 76 1.76 13.23 -22.03
N ARG A 77 1.72 11.97 -21.60
CA ARG A 77 2.07 10.80 -22.41
C ARG A 77 0.95 9.79 -22.34
N ARG A 78 0.49 9.31 -23.49
CA ARG A 78 -0.42 8.15 -23.54
C ARG A 78 0.39 6.87 -23.55
N ALA A 79 -0.01 5.91 -22.74
CA ALA A 79 0.60 4.60 -22.70
C ALA A 79 -0.49 3.54 -22.47
N ARG A 80 -0.28 2.34 -23.01
CA ARG A 80 -1.11 1.18 -22.71
C ARG A 80 -0.43 0.37 -21.62
N LEU A 81 -0.96 0.43 -20.41
CA LEU A 81 -0.32 -0.11 -19.21
C LEU A 81 -1.17 -1.17 -18.54
N ARG A 82 -0.53 -2.04 -17.74
CA ARG A 82 -1.21 -2.96 -16.84
C ARG A 82 -1.82 -2.15 -15.70
N THR A 83 -3.11 -2.31 -15.48
CA THR A 83 -3.87 -1.53 -14.50
C THR A 83 -4.67 -2.44 -13.59
N TRP A 84 -5.02 -1.90 -12.43
CA TRP A 84 -5.92 -2.54 -11.48
C TRP A 84 -7.24 -1.79 -11.55
N ASN A 85 -8.28 -2.41 -12.08
CA ASN A 85 -9.58 -1.77 -12.33
C ASN A 85 -9.48 -0.47 -13.18
N GLY A 86 -8.59 -0.46 -14.18
CA GLY A 86 -8.39 0.70 -15.06
C GLY A 86 -7.57 1.84 -14.46
N PHE A 87 -7.17 1.76 -13.18
CA PHE A 87 -6.34 2.76 -12.53
C PHE A 87 -4.87 2.30 -12.44
N LEU A 88 -3.95 3.24 -12.63
CA LEU A 88 -2.52 3.00 -12.40
C LEU A 88 -2.28 2.87 -10.89
N GLY A 89 -1.97 1.65 -10.45
CA GLY A 89 -1.76 1.32 -9.03
C GLY A 89 -3.03 0.89 -8.27
N GLY A 90 -4.21 0.96 -8.89
CA GLY A 90 -5.47 0.53 -8.29
C GLY A 90 -6.07 1.51 -7.28
N PRO A 91 -7.22 1.13 -6.67
CA PRO A 91 -7.87 1.94 -5.66
C PRO A 91 -7.16 1.85 -4.30
N THR A 92 -7.32 2.87 -3.47
CA THR A 92 -6.91 2.83 -2.05
C THR A 92 -7.91 2.00 -1.25
N LEU A 93 -7.44 0.93 -0.60
CA LEU A 93 -8.24 0.15 0.34
C LEU A 93 -8.15 0.77 1.74
N ARG A 94 -9.29 1.21 2.30
CA ARG A 94 -9.35 1.85 3.61
C ARG A 94 -10.16 1.00 4.59
N VAL A 95 -9.44 0.36 5.50
CA VAL A 95 -9.95 -0.56 6.53
C VAL A 95 -9.54 -0.09 7.93
N LYS A 96 -10.17 -0.64 8.97
CA LYS A 96 -9.85 -0.42 10.38
C LYS A 96 -9.27 -1.70 11.02
N PRO A 97 -8.53 -1.59 12.13
CA PRO A 97 -8.16 -2.76 12.92
C PRO A 97 -9.39 -3.60 13.29
N GLY A 98 -9.32 -4.91 13.07
CA GLY A 98 -10.42 -5.85 13.30
C GLY A 98 -11.35 -6.06 12.09
N ASP A 99 -11.22 -5.26 11.03
CA ASP A 99 -11.98 -5.50 9.80
C ASP A 99 -11.45 -6.73 9.05
N GLN A 100 -12.35 -7.40 8.33
CA GLN A 100 -11.98 -8.47 7.40
C GLN A 100 -11.87 -7.93 5.97
N LEU A 101 -10.71 -8.12 5.34
CA LEU A 101 -10.48 -7.81 3.94
C LEU A 101 -10.55 -9.10 3.11
N THR A 102 -11.40 -9.11 2.08
CA THR A 102 -11.47 -10.16 1.06
C THR A 102 -11.22 -9.53 -0.29
N VAL A 103 -10.16 -9.93 -0.98
CA VAL A 103 -9.82 -9.46 -2.33
C VAL A 103 -9.83 -10.65 -3.28
N GLN A 104 -10.69 -10.60 -4.30
CA GLN A 104 -10.60 -11.52 -5.43
C GLN A 104 -9.76 -10.87 -6.53
N LEU A 105 -8.73 -11.57 -7.00
CA LEU A 105 -7.95 -11.14 -8.17
C LEU A 105 -8.50 -11.86 -9.41
N HIS A 106 -8.70 -11.14 -10.50
CA HIS A 106 -8.91 -11.71 -11.83
C HIS A 106 -7.79 -11.21 -12.73
N ASN A 107 -6.98 -12.14 -13.22
CA ASN A 107 -5.93 -11.82 -14.16
C ASN A 107 -6.49 -11.85 -15.60
N ASN A 108 -6.95 -10.71 -16.10
CA ASN A 108 -7.46 -10.57 -17.47
C ASN A 108 -6.37 -10.10 -18.45
N LEU A 109 -5.09 -10.29 -18.11
CA LEU A 109 -3.98 -10.03 -19.02
C LEU A 109 -3.94 -11.09 -20.13
N PRO A 110 -3.37 -10.77 -21.31
CA PRO A 110 -3.17 -11.77 -22.35
C PRO A 110 -2.18 -12.85 -21.89
N PRO A 111 -2.20 -14.04 -22.51
CA PRO A 111 -1.22 -15.09 -22.25
C PRO A 111 0.21 -14.55 -22.33
N ASN A 112 1.11 -15.12 -21.53
CA ASN A 112 2.53 -14.83 -21.65
C ASN A 112 3.04 -15.31 -23.02
N THR A 113 3.63 -14.42 -23.81
CA THR A 113 4.21 -14.76 -25.12
C THR A 113 5.72 -14.90 -25.07
N ASP A 114 6.33 -14.48 -23.96
CA ASP A 114 7.76 -14.60 -23.75
C ASP A 114 8.13 -16.05 -23.37
N PRO A 115 9.24 -16.57 -23.90
CA PRO A 115 9.65 -17.96 -23.65
C PRO A 115 10.22 -18.11 -22.24
N VAL A 116 10.07 -19.30 -21.66
CA VAL A 116 10.73 -19.65 -20.40
C VAL A 116 12.25 -19.74 -20.63
N PRO A 117 13.06 -18.88 -20.01
CA PRO A 117 14.51 -18.93 -20.15
C PRO A 117 15.10 -20.09 -19.35
N PRO A 118 16.29 -20.61 -19.72
CA PRO A 118 16.98 -21.62 -18.92
C PRO A 118 17.41 -21.12 -17.54
N ASP A 119 17.76 -19.83 -17.43
CA ASP A 119 18.09 -19.16 -16.17
C ASP A 119 16.82 -18.49 -15.61
N HIS A 120 16.37 -18.97 -14.46
CA HIS A 120 15.21 -18.42 -13.76
C HIS A 120 15.36 -16.92 -13.39
N ASN A 121 16.59 -16.42 -13.27
CA ASN A 121 16.85 -15.00 -12.96
C ASN A 121 16.68 -14.08 -14.18
N THR A 122 16.47 -14.64 -15.37
CA THR A 122 16.12 -13.85 -16.55
C THR A 122 14.64 -13.48 -16.47
N PRO A 123 14.25 -12.20 -16.53
CA PRO A 123 12.84 -11.80 -16.45
C PRO A 123 11.96 -12.45 -17.53
N HIS A 124 10.84 -13.03 -17.10
CA HIS A 124 9.88 -13.76 -17.94
C HIS A 124 8.50 -13.80 -17.25
N HIS A 125 7.50 -14.31 -17.94
CA HIS A 125 6.08 -14.40 -17.59
C HIS A 125 5.48 -13.10 -17.02
N PHE A 126 5.69 -11.98 -17.71
CA PHE A 126 5.31 -10.64 -17.22
C PHE A 126 3.80 -10.40 -17.02
N ASN A 127 2.96 -11.32 -17.48
CA ASN A 127 1.51 -11.27 -17.26
C ASN A 127 1.04 -12.27 -16.21
N THR A 128 1.92 -13.07 -15.60
CA THR A 128 1.60 -13.82 -14.38
C THR A 128 1.72 -12.87 -13.19
N ILE A 129 0.73 -12.89 -12.31
CA ILE A 129 0.64 -11.92 -11.20
C ILE A 129 0.44 -12.61 -9.86
N ASN A 130 0.64 -11.85 -8.78
CA ASN A 130 0.19 -12.18 -7.44
C ASN A 130 -0.30 -10.91 -6.72
N LEU A 131 -0.68 -11.03 -5.45
CA LEU A 131 -0.89 -9.90 -4.56
C LEU A 131 0.05 -10.04 -3.36
N HIS A 132 0.81 -8.99 -3.08
CA HIS A 132 1.58 -8.86 -1.85
C HIS A 132 1.08 -7.68 -1.03
N THR A 133 0.83 -7.89 0.26
CA THR A 133 0.34 -6.83 1.17
C THR A 133 1.48 -6.20 1.98
N HIS A 134 2.17 -5.23 1.40
CA HIS A 134 3.31 -4.57 2.04
C HIS A 134 2.96 -3.98 3.41
N GLY A 135 3.55 -4.52 4.47
CA GLY A 135 3.43 -4.04 5.85
C GLY A 135 2.21 -4.56 6.61
N LEU A 136 1.34 -5.38 6.00
CA LEU A 136 0.26 -6.03 6.73
C LEU A 136 0.81 -7.23 7.52
N HIS A 137 0.50 -7.29 8.80
CA HIS A 137 0.84 -8.43 9.65
C HIS A 137 -0.26 -9.49 9.54
N VAL A 138 -0.17 -10.33 8.51
CA VAL A 138 -1.12 -11.42 8.20
C VAL A 138 -0.40 -12.77 8.09
N SER A 139 -1.15 -13.86 7.94
CA SER A 139 -0.54 -15.17 7.72
C SER A 139 0.21 -15.22 6.38
N PRO A 140 1.36 -15.92 6.29
CA PRO A 140 2.04 -16.15 5.02
C PRO A 140 1.19 -16.96 4.02
N ASP A 141 0.15 -17.67 4.47
CA ASP A 141 -0.80 -18.33 3.56
C ASP A 141 -1.73 -17.32 2.87
N GLN A 142 -1.95 -16.15 3.49
CA GLN A 142 -2.78 -15.07 2.96
C GLN A 142 -1.96 -14.07 2.12
N ASP A 143 -0.70 -13.83 2.51
CA ASP A 143 0.28 -13.02 1.79
C ASP A 143 1.37 -13.91 1.17
N ASN A 144 0.92 -14.85 0.32
CA ASN A 144 1.77 -15.92 -0.20
C ASN A 144 2.45 -15.51 -1.51
N VAL A 145 3.74 -15.17 -1.42
CA VAL A 145 4.56 -14.75 -2.57
C VAL A 145 4.86 -15.86 -3.58
N LEU A 146 4.54 -17.13 -3.26
CA LEU A 146 4.80 -18.29 -4.12
C LEU A 146 3.60 -18.68 -4.99
N ILE A 147 2.44 -18.03 -4.81
CA ILE A 147 1.26 -18.29 -5.63
C ILE A 147 1.39 -17.52 -6.95
N ASN A 148 1.10 -18.24 -8.03
CA ASN A 148 0.99 -17.67 -9.37
C ASN A 148 -0.48 -17.62 -9.79
N ILE A 149 -0.93 -16.44 -10.20
CA ILE A 149 -2.23 -16.26 -10.85
C ILE A 149 -1.96 -16.06 -12.33
N GLU A 150 -2.16 -17.14 -13.10
CA GLU A 150 -1.91 -17.15 -14.54
C GLU A 150 -2.92 -16.30 -15.31
N PRO A 151 -2.57 -15.81 -16.52
CA PRO A 151 -3.51 -15.15 -17.41
C PRO A 151 -4.81 -15.96 -17.61
N GLY A 152 -5.95 -15.30 -17.44
CA GLY A 152 -7.29 -15.90 -17.53
C GLY A 152 -7.79 -16.59 -16.26
N THR A 153 -7.02 -16.57 -15.15
CA THR A 153 -7.36 -17.24 -13.89
C THR A 153 -7.63 -16.25 -12.75
N SER A 154 -7.98 -16.77 -11.56
CA SER A 154 -8.43 -15.97 -10.40
C SER A 154 -8.08 -16.63 -9.07
#